data_AF-A0A3D1BVV7-F1
#
_entry.id   AF-A0A3D1BVV7-F1
#
_cell.length_a   1.000
_cell.length_b   1.000
_cell.length_c   1.000
_cell.angle_alpha   90.00
_cell.angle_beta   90.00
_cell.angle_gamma   90.00
#
_symmetry.space_group_name_H-M   'P 1'
#
loop_
_entity.id
_entity.type
_entity.pdbx_description
1 polymer ?
#
loop_
_entity_poly.entity_id
_entity_poly.type
_entity_poly.pdbx_seq_one_letter_code
_entity_poly.pdbx_strand_id
1 'polypeptide(L)'
;MFACTEDFEEMNNNPNQLTGVPYTALLTGAELSVTGTHADFGAFGTSRWVRYNARDVYVHGDRYTITGDGTNFNYYSGHLKDLKNAMEQASEAGDDNTLAVMKILTAYAYQNITDWFGDIPYTEAMMGDDPDNPNITPKYDSQESIYTDLITQLKAANAMIDPDDNIGSADVIFNGDMMMWKRFCNSLLLRIYMRISNVSAAVAQAGIEEIIASPATYPIITSVDNAAFKYWLPEDDIYRSPYWINPANNPKSVSEVVMAEFLVESLKDRNDPRLPVYAEPALNSGEYVGNPLGQ
;
A
#
# COMPACT_ATOMS: atom_id res chain seq x y z
N MET A 1 -26.31 1.41 55.75
CA MET A 1 -26.13 1.93 54.38
C MET A 1 -25.27 0.89 53.67
N PHE A 2 -25.90 -0.09 53.01
CA PHE A 2 -25.19 -1.13 52.27
C PHE A 2 -24.96 -0.60 50.87
N ALA A 3 -23.69 -0.40 50.50
CA ALA A 3 -23.32 0.05 49.17
C ALA A 3 -23.38 -1.16 48.22
N CYS A 4 -24.34 -1.13 47.30
CA CYS A 4 -24.36 -2.06 46.16
C CYS A 4 -23.35 -1.54 45.14
N THR A 5 -22.19 -2.19 45.03
CA THR A 5 -21.31 -2.34 43.82
C THR A 5 -19.86 -2.57 44.28
N GLU A 6 -19.52 -3.80 44.67
CA GLU A 6 -18.12 -4.14 44.99
C GLU A 6 -17.27 -4.44 43.74
N ASP A 7 -17.88 -4.53 42.54
CA ASP A 7 -17.19 -4.96 41.30
C ASP A 7 -17.39 -3.99 40.11
N PHE A 8 -17.72 -2.71 40.34
CA PHE A 8 -18.02 -1.78 39.23
C PHE A 8 -16.82 -1.59 38.28
N GLU A 9 -15.60 -1.54 38.81
CA GLU A 9 -14.38 -1.44 37.99
C GLU A 9 -14.12 -2.73 37.21
N GLU A 10 -14.39 -3.90 37.80
CA GLU A 10 -14.20 -5.21 37.14
C GLU A 10 -15.27 -5.48 36.07
N MET A 11 -16.51 -5.02 36.28
CA MET A 11 -17.60 -5.08 35.29
C MET A 11 -17.38 -4.16 34.08
N ASN A 12 -16.60 -3.09 34.24
CA ASN A 12 -16.22 -2.18 33.15
C ASN A 12 -14.92 -2.60 32.45
N ASN A 13 -14.19 -3.57 33.00
CA ASN A 13 -13.10 -4.24 32.29
C ASN A 13 -13.71 -5.27 31.36
N ASN A 14 -13.78 -4.96 30.06
CA ASN A 14 -14.20 -5.93 29.07
C ASN A 14 -13.16 -7.08 29.06
N PRO A 15 -13.52 -8.31 29.47
CA PRO A 15 -12.56 -9.42 29.54
C PRO A 15 -12.08 -9.88 28.15
N ASN A 16 -12.70 -9.38 27.07
CA ASN A 16 -12.27 -9.59 25.69
C ASN A 16 -11.43 -8.42 25.14
N GLN A 17 -11.24 -7.34 25.91
CA GLN A 17 -10.41 -6.21 25.49
C GLN A 17 -8.94 -6.58 25.67
N LEU A 18 -8.18 -6.49 24.59
CA LEU A 18 -6.74 -6.73 24.61
C LEU A 18 -6.09 -5.71 25.55
N THR A 19 -5.28 -6.16 26.50
CA THR A 19 -4.51 -5.30 27.42
C THR A 19 -3.32 -4.62 26.74
N GLY A 20 -3.03 -5.01 25.50
CA GLY A 20 -2.01 -4.46 24.61
C GLY A 20 -1.88 -5.34 23.36
N VAL A 21 -1.50 -4.76 22.23
CA VAL A 21 -1.20 -5.49 20.99
C VAL A 21 0.30 -5.39 20.75
N PRO A 22 1.03 -6.52 20.63
CA PRO A 22 2.47 -6.48 20.40
C PRO A 22 2.78 -5.91 19.02
N TYR A 23 3.87 -5.16 18.90
CA TYR A 23 4.29 -4.53 17.64
C TYR A 23 4.48 -5.52 16.48
N THR A 24 4.81 -6.79 16.76
CA THR A 24 4.90 -7.85 15.74
C THR A 24 3.53 -8.23 15.17
N ALA A 25 2.46 -8.22 15.97
CA ALA A 25 1.10 -8.40 15.46
C ALA A 25 0.61 -7.16 14.68
N LEU A 26 1.00 -5.97 15.13
CA LEU A 26 0.75 -4.72 14.40
C LEU A 26 1.50 -4.72 13.05
N LEU A 27 2.70 -5.32 12.96
CA LEU A 27 3.44 -5.47 11.70
C LEU A 27 2.61 -6.25 10.68
N THR A 28 2.18 -7.45 11.06
CA THR A 28 1.34 -8.28 10.19
C THR A 28 0.08 -7.53 9.77
N GLY A 29 -0.61 -6.87 10.71
CA GLY A 29 -1.80 -6.06 10.42
C GLY A 29 -1.52 -4.90 9.46
N ALA A 30 -0.42 -4.19 9.65
CA ALA A 30 0.00 -3.08 8.80
C ALA A 30 0.33 -3.54 7.38
N GLU A 31 1.07 -4.64 7.22
CA GLU A 31 1.38 -5.21 5.91
C GLU A 31 0.12 -5.66 5.17
N LEU A 32 -0.80 -6.34 5.87
CA LEU A 32 -2.08 -6.77 5.30
C LEU A 32 -2.93 -5.56 4.87
N SER A 33 -3.03 -4.55 5.71
CA SER A 33 -3.86 -3.36 5.43
C SER A 33 -3.26 -2.48 4.33
N VAL A 34 -1.99 -2.12 4.41
CA VAL A 34 -1.33 -1.27 3.40
C VAL A 34 -1.39 -1.92 2.01
N THR A 35 -1.18 -3.23 1.92
CA THR A 35 -1.28 -3.97 0.64
C THR A 35 -2.73 -4.11 0.16
N GLY A 36 -3.68 -4.35 1.06
CA GLY A 36 -5.11 -4.43 0.75
C GLY A 36 -5.65 -3.11 0.20
N THR A 37 -5.39 -2.01 0.90
CA THR A 37 -5.85 -0.67 0.49
C THR A 37 -5.26 -0.30 -0.87
N HIS A 38 -3.97 -0.55 -1.13
CA HIS A 38 -3.37 -0.32 -2.45
C HIS A 38 -4.08 -1.10 -3.58
N ALA A 39 -4.51 -2.33 -3.30
CA ALA A 39 -5.18 -3.12 -4.31
C ALA A 39 -6.52 -2.52 -4.74
N ASP A 40 -7.27 -1.93 -3.81
CA ASP A 40 -8.50 -1.22 -4.12
C ASP A 40 -8.25 0.02 -5.00
N PHE A 41 -7.17 0.77 -4.73
CA PHE A 41 -6.73 1.87 -5.61
C PHE A 41 -6.47 1.39 -7.04
N GLY A 42 -5.78 0.24 -7.16
CA GLY A 42 -5.44 -0.35 -8.44
C GLY A 42 -6.66 -0.87 -9.20
N ALA A 43 -7.46 -1.73 -8.57
CA ALA A 43 -8.57 -2.44 -9.20
C ALA A 43 -9.74 -1.52 -9.57
N PHE A 44 -10.02 -0.52 -8.73
CA PHE A 44 -11.19 0.36 -8.89
C PHE A 44 -10.83 1.79 -9.30
N GLY A 45 -9.57 2.19 -9.34
CA GLY A 45 -9.19 3.55 -9.70
C GLY A 45 -8.28 3.61 -10.91
N THR A 46 -6.99 3.48 -10.66
CA THR A 46 -5.92 3.78 -11.64
C THR A 46 -6.00 2.91 -12.88
N SER A 47 -6.27 1.62 -12.76
CA SER A 47 -6.34 0.70 -13.91
C SER A 47 -7.36 1.15 -14.97
N ARG A 48 -8.46 1.76 -14.54
CA ARG A 48 -9.50 2.31 -15.43
C ARG A 48 -9.09 3.64 -16.05
N TRP A 49 -8.53 4.55 -15.25
CA TRP A 49 -8.09 5.86 -15.74
C TRP A 49 -6.89 5.78 -16.68
N VAL A 50 -6.00 4.80 -16.50
CA VAL A 50 -4.92 4.48 -17.45
C VAL A 50 -5.35 3.54 -18.58
N ARG A 51 -6.66 3.20 -18.63
CA ARG A 51 -7.32 2.48 -19.73
C ARG A 51 -6.83 1.05 -19.93
N TYR A 52 -6.52 0.34 -18.86
CA TYR A 52 -6.18 -1.09 -18.90
C TYR A 52 -7.43 -1.97 -18.84
N ASN A 53 -8.42 -1.59 -18.06
CA ASN A 53 -9.73 -2.24 -17.98
C ASN A 53 -10.87 -1.20 -18.06
N ALA A 54 -12.07 -1.70 -18.35
CA ALA A 54 -13.31 -0.95 -18.44
C ALA A 54 -14.42 -1.70 -17.67
N ARG A 55 -15.55 -1.02 -17.43
CA ARG A 55 -16.80 -1.65 -16.98
C ARG A 55 -17.84 -1.70 -18.10
N ASP A 56 -18.68 -2.73 -18.10
CA ASP A 56 -19.80 -2.88 -19.06
C ASP A 56 -21.16 -2.44 -18.47
N VAL A 57 -21.31 -2.35 -17.13
CA VAL A 57 -22.55 -1.92 -16.45
C VAL A 57 -22.38 -0.57 -15.74
N TYR A 58 -21.50 -0.47 -14.73
CA TYR A 58 -21.30 0.77 -13.96
C TYR A 58 -20.14 1.62 -14.48
N VAL A 59 -20.39 2.27 -15.62
CA VAL A 59 -19.41 3.06 -16.39
C VAL A 59 -19.05 4.44 -15.80
N HIS A 60 -19.55 4.79 -14.61
CA HIS A 60 -19.31 6.12 -14.00
C HIS A 60 -17.81 6.42 -13.83
N GLY A 61 -17.04 5.45 -13.33
CA GLY A 61 -15.59 5.59 -13.18
C GLY A 61 -14.85 5.76 -14.51
N ASP A 62 -15.30 5.06 -15.55
CA ASP A 62 -14.74 5.13 -16.91
C ASP A 62 -15.04 6.46 -17.60
N ARG A 63 -16.14 7.11 -17.20
CA ARG A 63 -16.53 8.46 -17.61
C ARG A 63 -15.94 9.55 -16.72
N TYR A 64 -14.98 9.22 -15.86
CA TYR A 64 -14.36 10.12 -14.89
C TYR A 64 -15.37 10.81 -13.96
N THR A 65 -16.53 10.19 -13.76
CA THR A 65 -17.53 10.66 -12.78
C THR A 65 -17.16 10.06 -11.43
N ILE A 66 -16.44 10.83 -10.63
CA ILE A 66 -16.10 10.47 -9.26
C ILE A 66 -17.28 10.84 -8.38
N THR A 67 -18.06 9.83 -7.99
CA THR A 67 -19.00 9.94 -6.88
C THR A 67 -18.16 9.89 -5.60
N GLY A 68 -18.32 10.84 -4.69
CA GLY A 68 -17.53 10.92 -3.45
C GLY A 68 -17.87 9.82 -2.43
N ASP A 69 -18.35 8.67 -2.90
CA ASP A 69 -18.88 7.53 -2.13
C ASP A 69 -17.85 6.42 -1.93
N GLY A 70 -16.63 6.56 -2.45
CA GLY A 70 -15.53 5.61 -2.27
C GLY A 70 -14.82 5.77 -0.92
N THR A 71 -15.12 4.86 0.02
CA THR A 71 -14.42 4.70 1.31
C THR A 71 -13.08 3.95 1.21
N ASN A 72 -12.70 3.49 0.01
CA ASN A 72 -11.62 2.51 -0.20
C ASN A 72 -10.19 3.12 -0.21
N PHE A 73 -10.03 4.38 0.18
CA PHE A 73 -8.77 5.11 0.12
C PHE A 73 -8.18 5.43 1.51
N ASN A 74 -8.76 4.86 2.57
CA ASN A 74 -8.63 5.41 3.91
C ASN A 74 -7.48 4.80 4.73
N TYR A 75 -6.24 5.12 4.35
CA TYR A 75 -5.07 4.83 5.19
C TYR A 75 -5.16 5.43 6.62
N TYR A 76 -5.96 6.49 6.80
CA TYR A 76 -6.20 7.11 8.11
C TYR A 76 -7.21 6.35 8.99
N SER A 77 -7.90 5.32 8.47
CA SER A 77 -8.89 4.52 9.23
C SER A 77 -8.28 3.43 10.11
N GLY A 78 -7.15 3.73 10.74
CA GLY A 78 -6.46 2.82 11.67
C GLY A 78 -5.07 2.41 11.20
N HIS A 79 -4.84 2.24 9.90
CA HIS A 79 -3.57 1.69 9.39
C HIS A 79 -2.36 2.56 9.76
N LEU A 80 -2.45 3.88 9.54
CA LEU A 80 -1.39 4.81 9.93
C LEU A 80 -1.23 4.93 11.45
N LYS A 81 -2.30 4.71 12.22
CA LYS A 81 -2.25 4.73 13.68
C LYS A 81 -1.57 3.47 14.22
N ASP A 82 -1.88 2.31 13.66
CA ASP A 82 -1.26 1.04 14.00
C ASP A 82 0.25 1.08 13.69
N LEU A 83 0.61 1.60 12.51
CA LEU A 83 2.02 1.85 12.16
C LEU A 83 2.72 2.78 13.15
N LYS A 84 2.08 3.90 13.54
CA LYS A 84 2.63 4.83 14.53
C LYS A 84 2.88 4.14 15.88
N ASN A 85 1.86 3.46 16.41
CA ASN A 85 1.96 2.74 17.69
C ASN A 85 3.02 1.63 17.63
N ALA A 86 3.12 0.92 16.51
CA ALA A 86 4.10 -0.16 16.34
C ALA A 86 5.54 0.38 16.27
N MET A 87 5.75 1.53 15.62
CA MET A 87 7.06 2.20 15.62
C MET A 87 7.49 2.63 17.01
N GLU A 88 6.57 3.19 17.81
CA GLU A 88 6.85 3.59 19.19
C GLU A 88 7.27 2.37 20.02
N GLN A 89 6.49 1.28 19.99
CA GLN A 89 6.80 0.04 20.70
C GLN A 89 8.11 -0.62 20.23
N ALA A 90 8.37 -0.68 18.92
CA ALA A 90 9.60 -1.28 18.38
C ALA A 90 10.84 -0.45 18.79
N SER A 91 10.73 0.88 18.79
CA SER A 91 11.78 1.77 19.26
C SER A 91 12.07 1.58 20.75
N GLU A 92 11.04 1.42 21.59
CA GLU A 92 11.21 1.14 23.03
C GLU A 92 11.84 -0.24 23.28
N ALA A 93 11.55 -1.22 22.42
CA ALA A 93 12.13 -2.55 22.47
C ALA A 93 13.58 -2.61 21.94
N GLY A 94 14.05 -1.57 21.25
CA GLY A 94 15.35 -1.56 20.57
C GLY A 94 15.40 -2.48 19.35
N ASP A 95 14.25 -2.75 18.72
CA ASP A 95 14.15 -3.54 17.49
C ASP A 95 14.23 -2.62 16.26
N ASP A 96 15.46 -2.27 15.89
CA ASP A 96 15.75 -1.35 14.79
C ASP A 96 15.28 -1.88 13.43
N ASN A 97 15.29 -3.19 13.23
CA ASN A 97 14.86 -3.81 11.97
C ASN A 97 13.36 -3.72 11.80
N THR A 98 12.57 -4.10 12.80
CA THR A 98 11.12 -3.95 12.74
C THR A 98 10.72 -2.46 12.64
N LEU A 99 11.41 -1.58 13.37
CA LEU A 99 11.22 -0.12 13.25
C LEU A 99 11.48 0.37 11.81
N ALA A 100 12.54 -0.10 11.16
CA ALA A 100 12.86 0.24 9.79
C ALA A 100 11.74 -0.22 8.82
N VAL A 101 11.22 -1.44 8.99
CA VAL A 101 10.09 -1.95 8.19
C VAL A 101 8.86 -1.06 8.33
N MET A 102 8.48 -0.68 9.56
CA MET A 102 7.33 0.19 9.81
C MET A 102 7.51 1.58 9.19
N LYS A 103 8.73 2.13 9.21
CA LYS A 103 9.06 3.40 8.53
C LYS A 103 8.88 3.28 7.02
N ILE A 104 9.32 2.17 6.43
CA ILE A 104 9.18 1.91 4.99
C ILE A 104 7.69 1.80 4.61
N LEU A 105 6.90 1.04 5.38
CA LEU A 105 5.46 0.89 5.15
C LEU A 105 4.71 2.22 5.30
N THR A 106 5.09 3.02 6.31
CA THR A 106 4.55 4.37 6.52
C THR A 106 4.86 5.29 5.35
N ALA A 107 6.10 5.27 4.87
CA ALA A 107 6.52 6.07 3.71
C ALA A 107 5.78 5.64 2.43
N TYR A 108 5.60 4.33 2.22
CA TYR A 108 4.81 3.80 1.12
C TYR A 108 3.34 4.22 1.21
N ALA A 109 2.72 4.14 2.39
CA ALA A 109 1.34 4.57 2.61
C ALA A 109 1.17 6.06 2.28
N TYR A 110 2.01 6.93 2.85
CA TYR A 110 1.93 8.38 2.58
C TYR A 110 2.24 8.75 1.14
N GLN A 111 3.18 8.07 0.46
CA GLN A 111 3.38 8.23 -0.99
C GLN A 111 2.07 7.96 -1.75
N ASN A 112 1.39 6.85 -1.45
CA ASN A 112 0.13 6.52 -2.12
C ASN A 112 -0.94 7.58 -1.85
N ILE A 113 -1.08 8.09 -0.63
CA ILE A 113 -2.11 9.10 -0.32
C ILE A 113 -1.80 10.41 -1.07
N THR A 114 -0.57 10.92 -0.98
CA THR A 114 -0.23 12.22 -1.58
C THR A 114 -0.25 12.17 -3.11
N ASP A 115 0.10 11.04 -3.73
CA ASP A 115 0.02 10.86 -5.20
C ASP A 115 -1.41 11.03 -5.74
N TRP A 116 -2.42 10.82 -4.89
CA TRP A 116 -3.83 10.97 -5.25
C TRP A 116 -4.42 12.32 -4.89
N PHE A 117 -4.10 12.83 -3.70
CA PHE A 117 -4.78 14.01 -3.14
C PHE A 117 -3.93 15.28 -3.17
N GLY A 118 -2.63 15.18 -3.44
CA GLY A 118 -1.70 16.29 -3.30
C GLY A 118 -1.37 16.53 -1.84
N ASP A 119 -1.70 17.71 -1.34
CA ASP A 119 -1.49 18.10 0.05
C ASP A 119 -2.42 17.29 0.96
N ILE A 120 -1.91 16.80 2.10
CA ILE A 120 -2.63 15.87 3.00
C ILE A 120 -2.20 16.06 4.46
N PRO A 121 -3.01 15.62 5.44
CA PRO A 121 -2.58 15.55 6.84
C PRO A 121 -1.36 14.63 7.04
N TYR A 122 -0.20 15.19 7.42
CA TYR A 122 1.03 14.40 7.53
C TYR A 122 1.70 14.57 8.90
N THR A 123 2.36 15.71 9.14
CA THR A 123 3.12 15.95 10.39
C THR A 123 2.24 16.01 11.63
N GLU A 124 0.98 16.42 11.49
CA GLU A 124 0.00 16.52 12.58
C GLU A 124 -1.00 15.35 12.59
N ALA A 125 -0.83 14.35 11.72
CA ALA A 125 -1.74 13.23 11.63
C ALA A 125 -1.60 12.27 12.82
N MET A 126 -2.67 11.52 13.10
CA MET A 126 -2.72 10.47 14.14
C MET A 126 -2.37 10.98 15.55
N MET A 127 -2.76 12.22 15.85
CA MET A 127 -2.61 12.88 17.16
C MET A 127 -3.96 13.10 17.86
N GLY A 128 -5.07 12.55 17.35
CA GLY A 128 -6.40 12.81 17.93
C GLY A 128 -6.56 12.30 19.37
N ASP A 129 -5.81 11.26 19.72
CA ASP A 129 -5.76 10.60 21.03
C ASP A 129 -4.45 10.86 21.79
N ASP A 130 -3.64 11.81 21.34
CA ASP A 130 -2.41 12.19 22.03
C ASP A 130 -2.74 12.76 23.43
N PRO A 131 -2.15 12.23 24.52
CA PRO A 131 -2.51 12.63 25.88
C PRO A 131 -2.06 14.05 26.23
N ASP A 132 -1.00 14.55 25.58
CA ASP A 132 -0.38 15.83 25.90
C ASP A 132 -0.84 16.95 24.94
N ASN A 133 -1.03 16.62 23.67
CA ASN A 133 -1.43 17.58 22.64
C ASN A 133 -2.39 16.98 21.60
N PRO A 134 -3.66 16.74 21.96
CA PRO A 134 -4.62 16.14 21.05
C PRO A 134 -4.95 17.08 19.88
N ASN A 135 -4.86 16.56 18.65
CA ASN A 135 -5.22 17.28 17.43
C ASN A 135 -6.23 16.50 16.59
N ILE A 136 -7.47 16.99 16.56
CA ILE A 136 -8.58 16.41 15.77
C ILE A 136 -8.82 17.16 14.45
N THR A 137 -8.05 18.21 14.17
CA THR A 137 -8.12 19.01 12.94
C THR A 137 -6.72 19.21 12.37
N PRO A 138 -6.03 18.13 11.96
CA PRO A 138 -4.66 18.22 11.49
C PRO A 138 -4.57 19.08 10.22
N LYS A 139 -3.55 19.94 10.15
CA LYS A 139 -3.29 20.71 8.93
C LYS A 139 -2.86 19.80 7.78
N TYR A 140 -3.02 20.31 6.57
CA TYR A 140 -2.53 19.67 5.36
C TYR A 140 -1.11 20.17 5.10
N ASP A 141 -0.18 19.24 4.97
CA ASP A 141 1.19 19.52 4.55
C ASP A 141 1.29 19.46 3.04
N SER A 142 2.22 20.24 2.47
CA SER A 142 2.39 20.27 1.02
C SER A 142 2.96 18.95 0.50
N GLN A 143 2.55 18.55 -0.70
CA GLN A 143 3.12 17.36 -1.35
C GLN A 143 4.65 17.44 -1.43
N GLU A 144 5.23 18.63 -1.66
CA GLU A 144 6.68 18.84 -1.68
C GLU A 144 7.35 18.54 -0.33
N SER A 145 6.78 19.03 0.78
CA SER A 145 7.37 18.78 2.10
C SER A 145 7.24 17.32 2.50
N ILE A 146 6.13 16.68 2.15
CA ILE A 146 5.91 15.24 2.35
C ILE A 146 6.98 14.46 1.60
N TYR A 147 7.14 14.68 0.29
CA TYR A 147 8.14 13.99 -0.52
C TYR A 147 9.58 14.16 0.01
N THR A 148 9.90 15.35 0.52
CA THR A 148 11.20 15.64 1.14
C THR A 148 11.42 14.83 2.42
N ASP A 149 10.39 14.71 3.27
CA ASP A 149 10.48 13.88 4.47
C ASP A 149 10.52 12.39 4.13
N LEU A 150 9.72 11.92 3.16
CA LEU A 150 9.74 10.52 2.71
C LEU A 150 11.15 10.06 2.29
N ILE A 151 11.89 10.90 1.55
CA ILE A 151 13.29 10.65 1.20
C ILE A 151 14.14 10.49 2.45
N THR A 152 13.96 11.38 3.43
CA THR A 152 14.71 11.38 4.70
C THR A 152 14.42 10.12 5.51
N GLN A 153 13.15 9.77 5.68
CA GLN A 153 12.72 8.58 6.44
C GLN A 153 13.20 7.29 5.80
N LEU A 154 13.15 7.17 4.47
CA LEU A 154 13.63 5.97 3.76
C LEU A 154 15.15 5.84 3.83
N LYS A 155 15.91 6.94 3.73
CA LYS A 155 17.37 6.89 3.95
C LYS A 155 17.71 6.48 5.38
N ALA A 156 16.97 6.99 6.36
CA ALA A 156 17.14 6.59 7.76
C ALA A 156 16.82 5.10 7.96
N ALA A 157 15.71 4.62 7.41
CA ALA A 157 15.34 3.19 7.48
C ALA A 157 16.39 2.30 6.80
N ASN A 158 16.89 2.67 5.60
CA ASN A 158 17.95 1.91 4.93
C ASN A 158 19.22 1.81 5.79
N ALA A 159 19.56 2.87 6.53
CA ALA A 159 20.73 2.90 7.41
C ALA A 159 20.53 2.08 8.71
N MET A 160 19.30 1.94 9.20
CA MET A 160 18.95 1.12 10.38
C MET A 160 19.03 -0.38 10.08
N ILE A 161 18.73 -0.79 8.84
CA ILE A 161 18.62 -2.21 8.50
C ILE A 161 19.97 -2.94 8.62
N ASP A 162 20.01 -3.91 9.53
CA ASP A 162 20.98 -5.01 9.53
C ASP A 162 20.49 -6.12 8.56
N PRO A 163 21.13 -6.30 7.40
CA PRO A 163 20.64 -7.22 6.38
C PRO A 163 20.84 -8.71 6.72
N ASP A 164 21.66 -9.03 7.72
CA ASP A 164 21.96 -10.43 8.09
C ASP A 164 20.99 -10.98 9.16
N ASP A 165 20.12 -10.11 9.71
CA ASP A 165 19.12 -10.45 10.71
C ASP A 165 17.78 -10.89 10.10
N ASN A 166 16.91 -11.49 10.92
CA ASN A 166 15.59 -11.92 10.52
C ASN A 166 14.53 -11.64 11.62
N ILE A 167 13.53 -10.81 11.29
CA ILE A 167 12.46 -10.39 12.22
C ILE A 167 11.32 -11.42 12.37
N GLY A 168 11.48 -12.60 11.78
CA GLY A 168 10.58 -13.74 11.93
C GLY A 168 9.31 -13.68 11.08
N SER A 169 8.39 -14.61 11.35
CA SER A 169 7.17 -14.84 10.57
C SER A 169 6.06 -13.80 10.76
N ALA A 170 6.31 -12.77 11.57
CA ALA A 170 5.38 -11.64 11.71
C ALA A 170 5.36 -10.78 10.43
N ASP A 171 6.48 -10.76 9.69
CA ASP A 171 6.56 -10.23 8.34
C ASP A 171 6.00 -11.26 7.35
N VAL A 172 4.89 -10.92 6.70
CA VAL A 172 4.19 -11.74 5.71
C VAL A 172 4.52 -11.36 4.27
N ILE A 173 5.39 -10.37 4.04
CA ILE A 173 5.83 -9.94 2.71
C ILE A 173 7.15 -10.61 2.33
N PHE A 174 8.13 -10.60 3.24
CA PHE A 174 9.48 -11.15 3.00
C PHE A 174 9.89 -12.22 4.01
N ASN A 175 8.98 -12.66 4.89
CA ASN A 175 9.24 -13.71 5.87
C ASN A 175 10.48 -13.40 6.75
N GLY A 176 10.62 -12.12 7.09
CA GLY A 176 11.67 -11.58 7.94
C GLY A 176 12.99 -11.28 7.23
N ASP A 177 13.11 -11.48 5.91
CA ASP A 177 14.35 -11.23 5.18
C ASP A 177 14.64 -9.71 5.06
N MET A 178 15.59 -9.25 5.87
CA MET A 178 15.95 -7.83 5.96
C MET A 178 16.72 -7.33 4.74
N MET A 179 17.41 -8.20 3.99
CA MET A 179 18.01 -7.83 2.72
C MET A 179 16.93 -7.52 1.68
N MET A 180 15.81 -8.25 1.68
CA MET A 180 14.67 -7.96 0.82
C MET A 180 13.99 -6.64 1.18
N TRP A 181 13.82 -6.36 2.48
CA TRP A 181 13.36 -5.04 2.94
C TRP A 181 14.28 -3.90 2.53
N LYS A 182 15.60 -4.09 2.63
CA LYS A 182 16.60 -3.12 2.18
C LYS A 182 16.47 -2.85 0.68
N ARG A 183 16.28 -3.90 -0.14
CA ARG A 183 16.03 -3.77 -1.59
C ARG A 183 14.75 -3.02 -1.88
N PHE A 184 13.66 -3.34 -1.19
CA PHE A 184 12.40 -2.67 -1.35
C PHE A 184 12.48 -1.19 -0.96
N CYS A 185 13.11 -0.86 0.17
CA CYS A 185 13.35 0.51 0.63
C CYS A 185 14.04 1.37 -0.43
N ASN A 186 15.14 0.87 -1.00
CA ASN A 186 15.92 1.62 -1.97
C ASN A 186 15.26 1.67 -3.36
N SER A 187 14.51 0.64 -3.74
CA SER A 187 13.65 0.69 -4.93
C SER A 187 12.50 1.69 -4.78
N LEU A 188 11.92 1.81 -3.59
CA LEU A 188 10.92 2.84 -3.29
C LEU A 188 11.52 4.23 -3.32
N LEU A 189 12.72 4.42 -2.75
CA LEU A 189 13.47 5.67 -2.81
C LEU A 189 13.79 6.06 -4.27
N LEU A 190 14.21 5.11 -5.10
CA LEU A 190 14.42 5.34 -6.53
C LEU A 190 13.12 5.75 -7.24
N ARG A 191 11.99 5.11 -6.94
CA ARG A 191 10.67 5.48 -7.46
C ARG A 191 10.30 6.92 -7.08
N ILE A 192 10.56 7.31 -5.84
CA ILE A 192 10.31 8.66 -5.32
C ILE A 192 11.15 9.70 -6.08
N TYR A 193 12.45 9.46 -6.27
CA TYR A 193 13.28 10.37 -7.07
C TYR A 193 12.81 10.49 -8.52
N MET A 194 12.42 9.36 -9.14
CA MET A 194 11.84 9.38 -10.48
C MET A 194 10.51 10.15 -10.54
N ARG A 195 9.67 10.08 -9.51
CA ARG A 195 8.40 10.83 -9.45
C ARG A 195 8.65 12.34 -9.48
N ILE A 196 9.63 12.82 -8.71
CA ILE A 196 9.88 14.25 -8.58
C ILE A 196 10.78 14.81 -9.70
N SER A 197 11.25 14.00 -10.65
CA SER A 197 12.28 14.40 -11.63
C SER A 197 11.90 15.61 -12.48
N ASN A 198 10.62 15.84 -12.73
CA ASN A 198 10.15 16.97 -13.53
C ASN A 198 9.99 18.26 -12.72
N VAL A 199 9.81 18.17 -11.40
CA VAL A 199 9.55 19.32 -10.52
C VAL A 199 10.74 19.68 -9.64
N SER A 200 11.62 18.71 -9.36
CA SER A 200 12.83 18.85 -8.56
C SER A 200 13.99 18.07 -9.18
N ALA A 201 14.30 18.39 -10.44
CA ALA A 201 15.25 17.66 -11.28
C ALA A 201 16.65 17.49 -10.64
N ALA A 202 17.16 18.53 -9.98
CA ALA A 202 18.49 18.48 -9.35
C ALA A 202 18.52 17.50 -8.16
N VAL A 203 17.48 17.49 -7.33
CA VAL A 203 17.36 16.56 -6.19
C VAL A 203 17.18 15.13 -6.70
N ALA A 204 16.31 14.94 -7.70
CA ALA A 204 16.08 13.65 -8.33
C ALA A 204 17.37 13.08 -8.92
N GLN A 205 18.08 13.87 -9.74
CA GLN A 205 19.31 13.44 -10.39
C GLN A 205 20.36 13.02 -9.36
N ALA A 206 20.63 13.86 -8.36
CA ALA A 206 21.62 13.55 -7.33
C ALA A 206 21.27 12.26 -6.56
N GLY A 207 19.99 12.08 -6.21
CA GLY A 207 19.53 10.88 -5.51
C GLY A 207 19.59 9.61 -6.35
N ILE A 208 19.24 9.68 -7.64
CA ILE A 208 19.35 8.56 -8.57
C ILE A 208 20.81 8.18 -8.77
N GLU A 209 21.69 9.15 -9.01
CA GLU A 209 23.13 8.93 -9.18
C GLU A 209 23.75 8.29 -7.92
N GLU A 210 23.36 8.74 -6.72
CA GLU A 210 23.78 8.16 -5.46
C GLU A 210 23.41 6.67 -5.33
N ILE A 211 22.14 6.33 -5.59
CA ILE A 211 21.65 4.95 -5.53
C ILE A 211 22.41 4.06 -6.51
N ILE A 212 22.53 4.50 -7.77
CA ILE A 212 23.16 3.70 -8.83
C ILE A 212 24.67 3.55 -8.62
N ALA A 213 25.34 4.58 -8.11
CA ALA A 213 26.78 4.55 -7.88
C ALA A 213 27.18 3.70 -6.66
N SER A 214 26.25 3.44 -5.73
CA SER A 214 26.54 2.78 -4.45
C SER A 214 25.65 1.55 -4.19
N PRO A 215 25.68 0.51 -5.06
CA PRO A 215 24.76 -0.63 -4.97
C PRO A 215 24.97 -1.52 -3.72
N ALA A 216 26.11 -1.41 -3.03
CA ALA A 216 26.32 -2.07 -1.74
C ALA A 216 25.55 -1.39 -0.61
N THR A 217 25.45 -0.06 -0.64
CA THR A 217 24.70 0.75 0.34
C THR A 217 23.22 0.82 0.00
N TYR A 218 22.92 0.89 -1.30
CA TYR A 218 21.58 1.03 -1.86
C TYR A 218 21.25 -0.13 -2.82
N PRO A 219 21.25 -1.39 -2.35
CA PRO A 219 20.81 -2.49 -3.19
C PRO A 219 19.35 -2.27 -3.59
N ILE A 220 19.01 -2.51 -4.85
CA ILE A 220 17.64 -2.40 -5.37
C ILE A 220 17.12 -3.76 -5.82
N ILE A 221 15.82 -3.83 -6.10
CA ILE A 221 15.17 -4.96 -6.75
C ILE A 221 15.64 -5.02 -8.22
N THR A 222 16.28 -6.12 -8.60
CA THR A 222 16.81 -6.35 -9.96
C THR A 222 16.26 -7.60 -10.65
N SER A 223 15.49 -8.42 -9.93
CA SER A 223 14.87 -9.64 -10.44
C SER A 223 13.53 -9.88 -9.73
N VAL A 224 12.72 -10.78 -10.30
CA VAL A 224 11.45 -11.18 -9.67
C VAL A 224 11.68 -11.85 -8.30
N ASP A 225 12.76 -12.60 -8.11
CA ASP A 225 13.08 -13.23 -6.82
C ASP A 225 13.32 -12.21 -5.69
N ASN A 226 13.65 -10.96 -6.04
CA ASN A 226 13.81 -9.85 -5.11
C ASN A 226 12.50 -9.07 -4.89
N ALA A 227 11.43 -9.38 -5.64
CA ALA A 227 10.18 -8.65 -5.57
C ALA A 227 9.35 -9.09 -4.37
N ALA A 228 8.60 -8.15 -3.80
CA ALA A 228 7.58 -8.45 -2.80
C ALA A 228 6.54 -9.40 -3.40
N PHE A 229 6.57 -10.66 -2.97
CA PHE A 229 5.54 -11.63 -3.28
C PHE A 229 4.72 -11.90 -2.04
N LYS A 230 3.53 -11.30 -1.97
CA LYS A 230 2.55 -11.72 -0.99
C LYS A 230 1.93 -13.03 -1.46
N TYR A 231 2.13 -14.10 -0.69
CA TYR A 231 1.44 -15.37 -0.95
C TYR A 231 -0.03 -15.18 -0.56
N TRP A 232 -0.88 -15.13 -1.57
CA TRP A 232 -2.33 -15.15 -1.37
C TRP A 232 -2.79 -16.60 -1.47
N LEU A 233 -3.61 -17.05 -0.53
CA LEU A 233 -4.19 -18.40 -0.56
C LEU A 233 -5.48 -18.34 -1.39
N PRO A 234 -5.47 -18.80 -2.65
CA PRO A 234 -6.64 -18.67 -3.51
C PRO A 234 -7.82 -19.51 -3.02
N GLU A 235 -7.59 -20.60 -2.26
CA GLU A 235 -8.65 -21.43 -1.68
C GLU A 235 -9.24 -20.86 -0.38
N ASP A 236 -8.58 -19.91 0.27
CA ASP A 236 -9.04 -19.32 1.54
C ASP A 236 -9.63 -17.93 1.30
N ASP A 237 -10.95 -17.80 1.46
CA ASP A 237 -11.66 -16.54 1.24
C ASP A 237 -11.10 -15.37 2.08
N ILE A 238 -10.44 -15.64 3.21
CA ILE A 238 -9.86 -14.63 4.11
C ILE A 238 -8.49 -14.13 3.60
N TYR A 239 -7.68 -15.01 3.00
CA TYR A 239 -6.28 -14.73 2.61
C TYR A 239 -6.07 -14.69 1.11
N ARG A 240 -7.14 -14.54 0.36
CA ARG A 240 -7.13 -14.46 -1.09
C ARG A 240 -6.72 -13.06 -1.57
N SER A 241 -6.15 -13.02 -2.77
CA SER A 241 -5.74 -11.74 -3.38
C SER A 241 -6.96 -10.82 -3.54
N PRO A 242 -6.83 -9.53 -3.22
CA PRO A 242 -7.87 -8.54 -3.53
C PRO A 242 -8.12 -8.41 -5.04
N TYR A 243 -7.16 -8.84 -5.87
CA TYR A 243 -7.34 -8.95 -7.32
C TYR A 243 -7.89 -10.30 -7.78
N TRP A 244 -8.12 -11.24 -6.86
CA TRP A 244 -8.69 -12.52 -7.23
C TRP A 244 -10.17 -12.37 -7.58
N ILE A 245 -10.57 -13.10 -8.62
CA ILE A 245 -11.87 -12.99 -9.27
C ILE A 245 -12.49 -14.40 -9.29
N ASN A 246 -13.66 -14.62 -8.66
CA ASN A 246 -14.44 -15.87 -8.81
C ASN A 246 -15.55 -15.72 -9.85
N PRO A 247 -15.43 -16.33 -11.04
CA PRO A 247 -16.54 -16.36 -11.98
C PRO A 247 -17.76 -17.18 -11.48
N ALA A 248 -17.59 -18.11 -10.53
CA ALA A 248 -18.67 -18.99 -10.05
C ALA A 248 -19.45 -18.43 -8.84
N ASN A 249 -18.81 -17.73 -7.90
CA ASN A 249 -19.43 -17.30 -6.63
C ASN A 249 -19.65 -15.78 -6.51
N ASN A 250 -19.10 -14.96 -7.41
CA ASN A 250 -19.30 -13.50 -7.39
C ASN A 250 -19.60 -12.92 -8.78
N PRO A 251 -20.65 -13.40 -9.48
CA PRO A 251 -20.93 -13.01 -10.86
C PRO A 251 -21.18 -11.51 -11.05
N LYS A 252 -21.50 -10.74 -9.99
CA LYS A 252 -21.79 -9.30 -10.08
C LYS A 252 -20.56 -8.39 -10.14
N SER A 253 -19.42 -8.79 -9.58
CA SER A 253 -18.17 -7.99 -9.65
C SER A 253 -17.26 -8.46 -10.79
N VAL A 254 -17.36 -9.75 -11.14
CA VAL A 254 -16.55 -10.43 -12.16
C VAL A 254 -17.09 -10.24 -13.57
N SER A 255 -18.41 -10.08 -13.75
CA SER A 255 -18.96 -9.81 -15.08
C SER A 255 -18.67 -8.40 -15.56
N GLU A 256 -18.36 -7.48 -14.65
CA GLU A 256 -18.28 -6.07 -15.02
C GLU A 256 -16.92 -5.64 -15.54
N VAL A 257 -15.83 -6.20 -15.02
CA VAL A 257 -14.48 -5.76 -15.40
C VAL A 257 -14.02 -6.50 -16.63
N VAL A 258 -13.95 -5.77 -17.74
CA VAL A 258 -13.49 -6.27 -19.04
C VAL A 258 -12.22 -5.54 -19.48
N MET A 259 -11.46 -6.16 -20.38
CA MET A 259 -10.26 -5.51 -20.92
C MET A 259 -10.65 -4.30 -21.77
N ALA A 260 -9.97 -3.18 -21.57
CA ALA A 260 -10.25 -1.97 -22.34
C ALA A 260 -9.71 -2.10 -23.76
N GLU A 261 -10.44 -1.53 -24.74
CA GLU A 261 -10.04 -1.47 -26.16
C GLU A 261 -8.61 -0.95 -26.32
N PHE A 262 -8.25 0.12 -25.58
CA PHE A 262 -6.92 0.71 -25.64
C PHE A 262 -5.81 -0.30 -25.37
N LEU A 263 -5.93 -1.14 -24.33
CA LEU A 263 -4.91 -2.11 -23.99
C LEU A 263 -4.88 -3.26 -25.00
N VAL A 264 -6.04 -3.79 -25.39
CA VAL A 264 -6.14 -4.88 -26.37
C VAL A 264 -5.52 -4.48 -27.71
N GLU A 265 -5.91 -3.33 -28.25
CA GLU A 265 -5.39 -2.85 -29.53
C GLU A 265 -3.91 -2.47 -29.43
N SER A 266 -3.47 -1.88 -28.30
CA SER A 266 -2.04 -1.61 -28.09
C SER A 266 -1.18 -2.87 -28.10
N LEU A 267 -1.67 -3.98 -27.54
CA LEU A 267 -0.97 -5.25 -27.52
C LEU A 267 -1.00 -5.92 -28.91
N LYS A 268 -2.13 -5.87 -29.63
CA LYS A 268 -2.24 -6.37 -31.00
C LYS A 268 -1.29 -5.64 -31.96
N ASP A 269 -1.28 -4.31 -31.95
CA ASP A 269 -0.44 -3.48 -32.82
C ASP A 269 1.05 -3.79 -32.66
N ARG A 270 1.44 -4.28 -31.47
CA ARG A 270 2.82 -4.64 -31.13
C ARG A 270 3.12 -6.12 -31.31
N ASN A 271 2.14 -6.93 -31.73
CA ASN A 271 2.22 -8.39 -31.70
C ASN A 271 2.71 -8.91 -30.34
N ASP A 272 2.18 -8.33 -29.26
CA ASP A 272 2.68 -8.57 -27.92
C ASP A 272 2.27 -9.97 -27.41
N PRO A 273 3.23 -10.84 -27.05
CA PRO A 273 2.93 -12.20 -26.60
C PRO A 273 2.19 -12.25 -25.26
N ARG A 274 2.05 -11.11 -24.56
CA ARG A 274 1.29 -11.01 -23.31
C ARG A 274 -0.21 -10.84 -23.53
N LEU A 275 -0.68 -10.60 -24.77
CA LEU A 275 -2.12 -10.53 -25.05
C LEU A 275 -2.93 -11.71 -24.49
N PRO A 276 -2.55 -12.99 -24.70
CA PRO A 276 -3.25 -14.14 -24.11
C PRO A 276 -3.10 -14.28 -22.58
N VAL A 277 -2.21 -13.49 -21.94
CA VAL A 277 -2.08 -13.45 -20.48
C VAL A 277 -3.06 -12.43 -19.88
N TYR A 278 -3.29 -11.32 -20.59
CA TYR A 278 -4.16 -10.23 -20.12
C TYR A 278 -5.63 -10.42 -20.49
N ALA A 279 -5.93 -11.09 -21.61
CA ALA A 279 -7.28 -11.17 -22.15
C ALA A 279 -7.63 -12.60 -22.58
N GLU A 280 -8.93 -12.91 -22.57
CA GLU A 280 -9.50 -14.08 -23.24
C GLU A 280 -10.18 -13.65 -24.55
N PRO A 281 -10.18 -14.49 -25.60
CA PRO A 281 -10.94 -14.20 -26.82
C PRO A 281 -12.45 -14.19 -26.54
N ALA A 282 -13.19 -13.32 -27.23
CA ALA A 282 -14.63 -13.26 -27.12
C ALA A 282 -15.29 -14.56 -27.63
N LEU A 283 -16.23 -15.13 -26.86
CA LEU A 283 -16.85 -16.43 -27.16
C LEU A 283 -17.57 -16.48 -28.53
N ASN A 284 -18.09 -15.35 -29.00
CA ASN A 284 -18.88 -15.26 -30.23
C ASN A 284 -18.03 -15.10 -31.51
N SER A 285 -16.85 -14.49 -31.42
CA SER A 285 -15.97 -14.24 -32.57
C SER A 285 -14.69 -15.08 -32.55
N GLY A 286 -14.24 -15.52 -31.37
CA GLY A 286 -12.91 -16.11 -31.19
C GLY A 286 -11.77 -15.08 -31.23
N GLU A 287 -12.10 -13.79 -31.29
CA GLU A 287 -11.15 -12.69 -31.41
C GLU A 287 -10.95 -11.98 -30.07
N TYR A 288 -9.77 -11.42 -29.84
CA TYR A 288 -9.57 -10.49 -28.73
C TYR A 288 -10.29 -9.18 -29.02
N VAL A 289 -11.26 -8.80 -28.20
CA VAL A 289 -12.00 -7.54 -28.36
C VAL A 289 -12.05 -6.84 -27.00
N GLY A 290 -11.53 -5.63 -26.93
CA GLY A 290 -11.63 -4.81 -25.72
C GLY A 290 -12.87 -3.91 -25.76
N ASN A 291 -13.38 -3.53 -24.59
CA ASN A 291 -14.51 -2.61 -24.48
C ASN A 291 -14.03 -1.16 -24.57
N PRO A 292 -14.63 -0.29 -25.41
CA PRO A 292 -14.38 1.15 -25.34
C PRO A 292 -14.78 1.69 -23.97
N LEU A 293 -13.99 2.63 -23.43
CA LEU A 293 -14.28 3.19 -22.12
C LEU A 293 -15.61 3.94 -22.09
N GLY A 294 -16.40 3.68 -21.05
CA GLY A 294 -17.61 4.46 -20.78
C GLY A 294 -18.83 4.04 -21.61
N GLN A 295 -18.77 2.93 -22.34
CA GLN A 295 -19.89 2.38 -23.14
C GLN A 295 -20.70 1.36 -22.38
#